data_AF-A0A7S3HS40-F1
#
_entry.id   AF-A0A7S3HS40-F1
#
_cell.length_a   1.000
_cell.length_b   1.000
_cell.length_c   1.000
_cell.angle_alpha   90.00
_cell.angle_beta   90.00
_cell.angle_gamma   90.00
#
_symmetry.space_group_name_H-M   'P 1'
#
loop_
_entity.id
_entity.type
_entity.pdbx_description
1 polymer ?
#
loop_
_entity_poly.entity_id
_entity_poly.type
_entity_poly.pdbx_seq_one_letter_code
_entity_poly.pdbx_strand_id
1 'polypeptide(L)'
;DATPLGPFEDWAGQWQPVKEVSARAGVPMLSLGDQAECIHIRETGCVPWLRSRIMPAGGAAWADVFAEVHPDVEERFTMWNQMANLRYINTGTRIDYVICDRETFQDCLVRCPSSCLAGGRLPAAVAGPAATPSS
;
A
#
# COMPACT_ATOMS: atom_id res chain seq x y z
N ASP A 1 -8.12 16.11 17.19
CA ASP A 1 -7.77 17.01 16.08
C ASP A 1 -7.84 16.27 14.77
N ALA A 2 -8.74 16.68 13.87
CA ALA A 2 -8.92 16.03 12.58
C ALA A 2 -7.84 16.51 11.60
N THR A 3 -7.03 15.58 11.08
CA THR A 3 -6.11 15.87 9.98
C THR A 3 -6.94 16.13 8.73
N PRO A 4 -6.76 17.27 8.05
CA PRO A 4 -7.57 17.58 6.88
C PRO A 4 -7.35 16.53 5.79
N LEU A 5 -8.45 16.03 5.21
CA LEU A 5 -8.43 14.96 4.19
C LEU A 5 -7.92 15.45 2.82
N GLY A 6 -7.36 16.65 2.78
CA GLY A 6 -6.85 17.31 1.59
C GLY A 6 -7.77 18.43 1.11
N PRO A 7 -7.51 19.00 -0.08
CA PRO A 7 -8.18 20.21 -0.55
C PRO A 7 -9.65 19.99 -0.95
N PHE A 8 -10.21 18.79 -0.79
CA PHE A 8 -11.57 18.41 -1.20
C PHE A 8 -12.39 17.76 -0.08
N GLU A 9 -12.02 17.96 1.18
CA GLU A 9 -12.69 17.34 2.32
C GLU A 9 -14.20 17.68 2.39
N ASP A 10 -14.57 18.91 2.02
CA ASP A 10 -15.95 19.38 1.92
C ASP A 10 -16.77 18.73 0.80
N TRP A 11 -16.10 18.04 -0.14
CA TRP A 11 -16.73 17.32 -1.24
C TRP A 11 -16.82 15.81 -0.99
N ALA A 12 -16.38 15.33 0.18
CA ALA A 12 -16.48 13.93 0.54
C ALA A 12 -17.95 13.44 0.49
N GLY A 13 -18.19 12.39 -0.29
CA GLY A 13 -19.53 11.78 -0.44
C GLY A 13 -20.46 12.50 -1.42
N GLN A 14 -19.97 13.46 -2.21
CA GLN A 14 -20.77 14.21 -3.17
C GLN A 14 -20.24 14.05 -4.60
N TRP A 15 -21.14 14.06 -5.59
CA TRP A 15 -20.76 14.13 -7.00
C TRP A 15 -20.46 15.57 -7.39
N GLN A 16 -19.23 15.83 -7.83
CA GLN A 16 -18.80 17.16 -8.23
C GLN A 16 -18.51 17.22 -9.74
N PRO A 17 -18.99 18.26 -10.46
CA PRO A 17 -18.68 18.44 -11.86
C PRO A 17 -17.17 18.58 -12.12
N VAL A 18 -16.66 17.95 -13.18
CA VAL A 18 -15.23 18.00 -13.58
C VAL A 18 -14.71 19.44 -13.72
N LYS A 19 -15.54 20.35 -14.23
CA LYS A 19 -15.21 21.78 -14.34
C LYS A 19 -14.86 22.42 -12.99
N GLU A 20 -15.52 21.99 -11.91
CA GLU A 20 -15.36 22.55 -10.56
C GLU A 20 -14.12 21.96 -9.89
N VAL A 21 -13.88 20.67 -10.09
CA VAL A 21 -12.65 20.00 -9.69
C VAL A 21 -11.44 20.62 -10.39
N SER A 22 -11.53 20.83 -11.71
CA SER A 22 -10.51 21.50 -12.53
C SER A 22 -10.13 22.87 -11.98
N ALA A 23 -11.13 23.72 -11.75
CA ALA A 23 -10.93 25.08 -11.27
C ALA A 23 -10.26 25.10 -9.88
N ARG A 24 -10.70 24.22 -8.97
CA ARG A 24 -10.17 24.17 -7.60
C ARG A 24 -8.78 23.54 -7.50
N ALA A 25 -8.51 22.51 -8.31
CA ALA A 25 -7.21 21.85 -8.35
C ALA A 25 -6.15 22.66 -9.12
N GLY A 26 -6.57 23.66 -9.92
CA GLY A 26 -5.68 24.34 -10.87
C GLY A 26 -5.21 23.44 -12.01
N VAL A 27 -5.94 22.35 -12.29
CA VAL A 27 -5.60 21.36 -13.32
C VAL A 27 -6.47 21.62 -14.56
N PRO A 28 -5.89 21.78 -15.77
CA PRO A 28 -6.67 22.03 -16.98
C PRO A 28 -7.75 20.97 -17.23
N MET A 29 -8.94 21.40 -17.65
CA MET A 29 -10.10 20.52 -17.85
C MET A 29 -9.84 19.43 -18.90
N LEU A 30 -9.07 19.76 -19.95
CA LEU A 30 -8.64 18.80 -20.95
C LEU A 30 -7.70 17.75 -20.34
N SER A 31 -6.87 18.09 -19.37
CA SER A 31 -6.04 17.11 -18.65
C SER A 31 -6.84 16.19 -17.71
N LEU A 32 -8.11 16.51 -17.45
CA LEU A 32 -9.03 15.67 -16.66
C LEU A 32 -9.97 14.83 -17.55
N GLY A 33 -10.17 15.23 -18.81
CA GLY A 33 -11.10 14.62 -19.75
C GLY A 33 -10.46 13.96 -20.96
N ASP A 34 -9.20 14.28 -21.27
CA ASP A 34 -8.47 13.79 -22.43
C ASP A 34 -7.49 12.73 -21.97
N GLN A 35 -7.82 11.48 -22.32
CA GLN A 35 -7.28 10.22 -21.80
C GLN A 35 -7.78 9.86 -20.40
N ALA A 36 -8.20 8.60 -20.26
CA ALA A 36 -8.33 7.92 -18.97
C ALA A 36 -6.94 7.71 -18.33
N GLU A 37 -6.09 8.75 -18.31
CA GLU A 37 -5.13 8.90 -17.25
C GLU A 37 -5.98 9.02 -15.99
N CYS A 38 -6.13 7.88 -15.30
CA CYS A 38 -6.41 7.89 -13.87
C CYS A 38 -5.61 9.05 -13.34
N ILE A 39 -6.29 10.09 -12.86
CA ILE A 39 -5.65 11.06 -11.99
C ILE A 39 -4.92 10.18 -11.01
N HIS A 40 -3.59 10.19 -11.10
CA HIS A 40 -2.73 9.64 -10.08
C HIS A 40 -2.94 10.61 -8.93
N ILE A 41 -4.11 10.52 -8.29
CA ILE A 41 -4.25 10.75 -6.88
C ILE A 41 -3.27 9.70 -6.37
N ARG A 42 -1.99 10.07 -6.34
CA ARG A 42 -1.06 9.51 -5.38
C ARG A 42 -1.91 9.40 -4.13
N GLU A 43 -1.97 8.26 -3.50
CA GLU A 43 -2.85 8.02 -2.35
C GLU A 43 -2.50 8.90 -1.12
N THR A 44 -1.85 10.04 -1.35
CA THR A 44 -1.65 11.19 -0.49
C THR A 44 -3.00 11.66 0.04
N GLY A 45 -3.39 11.05 1.16
CA GLY A 45 -4.64 11.30 1.86
C GLY A 45 -5.17 10.00 2.48
N CYS A 46 -5.70 9.11 1.64
CA CYS A 46 -6.38 7.89 2.08
C CYS A 46 -5.47 6.91 2.82
N VAL A 47 -4.24 6.68 2.32
CA VAL A 47 -3.28 5.76 2.97
C VAL A 47 -2.75 6.34 4.28
N PRO A 48 -2.29 7.61 4.35
CA PRO A 48 -1.98 8.25 5.62
C PRO A 48 -3.15 8.26 6.61
N TRP A 49 -4.37 8.52 6.14
CA TRP A 49 -5.58 8.47 6.96
C TRP A 49 -5.83 7.06 7.52
N LEU A 50 -5.80 6.03 6.67
CA LEU A 50 -5.98 4.65 7.11
C LEU A 50 -4.90 4.31 8.13
N ARG A 51 -3.62 4.58 7.82
CA ARG A 51 -2.48 4.38 8.72
C ARG A 51 -2.65 5.11 10.06
N SER A 52 -3.22 6.31 10.08
CA SER A 52 -3.52 7.02 11.32
C SER A 52 -4.51 6.28 12.22
N ARG A 53 -5.39 5.44 11.65
CA ARG A 53 -6.36 4.61 12.39
C ARG A 53 -5.79 3.27 12.82
N ILE A 54 -4.97 2.65 11.98
CA ILE A 54 -4.41 1.31 12.22
C ILE A 54 -3.00 1.30 12.83
N MET A 55 -2.33 2.46 12.89
CA MET A 55 -0.99 2.61 13.47
C MET A 55 -0.84 3.91 14.29
N PRO A 56 -1.77 4.32 15.18
CA PRO A 56 -1.49 5.43 16.09
C PRO A 56 -0.23 5.15 16.93
N ALA A 57 0.55 6.21 17.18
CA ALA A 57 1.74 6.15 18.02
C ALA A 57 1.40 5.56 19.40
N GLY A 58 2.09 4.47 19.80
CA GLY A 58 1.88 3.80 21.09
C GLY A 58 1.37 2.36 21.04
N GLY A 59 1.17 1.79 19.84
CA GLY A 59 0.69 0.41 19.67
C GLY A 59 -0.79 0.41 19.33
N ALA A 60 -1.09 0.21 18.06
CA ALA A 60 -2.45 0.29 17.57
C ALA A 60 -3.29 -0.93 17.92
N ALA A 61 -4.57 -0.68 18.18
CA ALA A 61 -5.57 -1.73 18.40
C ALA A 61 -5.76 -2.64 17.16
N TRP A 62 -5.38 -2.15 15.99
CA TRP A 62 -5.45 -2.88 14.72
C TRP A 62 -4.04 -3.05 14.14
N ALA A 63 -3.87 -4.06 13.30
CA ALA A 63 -2.63 -4.38 12.61
C ALA A 63 -2.93 -4.54 11.11
N ASP A 64 -2.17 -3.87 10.26
CA ASP A 64 -2.07 -4.22 8.84
C ASP A 64 -1.11 -5.40 8.73
N VAL A 65 -1.70 -6.59 8.54
CA VAL A 65 -0.96 -7.85 8.61
C VAL A 65 0.20 -7.86 7.62
N PHE A 66 -0.04 -7.36 6.40
CA PHE A 66 0.98 -7.37 5.36
C PHE A 66 2.15 -6.44 5.70
N ALA A 67 1.85 -5.21 6.13
CA ALA A 67 2.88 -4.22 6.46
C ALA A 67 3.76 -4.65 7.65
N GLU A 68 3.19 -5.35 8.63
CA GLU A 68 3.97 -5.80 9.81
C GLU A 68 4.76 -7.09 9.58
N VAL A 69 4.28 -7.98 8.70
CA VAL A 69 5.02 -9.20 8.32
C VAL A 69 6.13 -8.88 7.33
N HIS A 70 5.93 -7.85 6.50
CA HIS A 70 6.85 -7.44 5.45
C HIS A 70 7.12 -5.92 5.55
N PRO A 71 7.88 -5.45 6.55
CA PRO A 71 8.14 -4.01 6.73
C PRO A 71 8.99 -3.40 5.61
N ASP A 72 9.88 -4.20 5.01
CA ASP A 72 10.90 -3.71 4.06
C ASP A 72 10.55 -3.98 2.58
N VAL A 73 9.35 -4.48 2.28
CA VAL A 73 8.99 -4.79 0.89
C VAL A 73 8.45 -3.56 0.17
N GLU A 74 9.09 -3.25 -0.96
CA GLU A 74 8.66 -2.20 -1.88
C GLU A 74 7.80 -2.78 -3.02
N GLU A 75 7.06 -1.91 -3.71
CA GLU A 75 6.31 -2.22 -4.93
C GLU A 75 5.30 -3.38 -4.81
N ARG A 76 4.55 -3.41 -3.70
CA ARG A 76 3.53 -4.44 -3.42
C ARG A 76 2.15 -3.89 -3.72
N PHE A 77 1.85 -3.83 -5.01
CA PHE A 77 0.57 -3.35 -5.52
C PHE A 77 -0.43 -4.50 -5.67
N THR A 78 -1.71 -4.19 -5.50
CA THR A 78 -2.81 -5.14 -5.70
C THR A 78 -3.76 -4.70 -6.81
N MET A 79 -3.67 -3.42 -7.21
CA MET A 79 -4.44 -2.84 -8.30
C MET A 79 -3.52 -2.10 -9.28
N TRP A 80 -3.81 -2.28 -10.57
CA TRP A 80 -3.11 -1.61 -11.67
C TRP A 80 -4.14 -1.10 -12.68
N ASN A 81 -3.91 0.09 -13.23
CA ASN A 81 -4.73 0.60 -14.32
C ASN A 81 -4.49 -0.26 -15.58
N GLN A 82 -5.57 -0.89 -16.07
CA GLN A 82 -5.52 -1.77 -17.25
C GLN A 82 -5.40 -1.00 -18.56
N MET A 83 -6.05 0.16 -18.69
CA MET A 83 -6.00 0.98 -19.91
C MET A 83 -4.59 1.49 -20.18
N ALA A 84 -3.89 1.88 -19.13
CA ALA A 84 -2.50 2.31 -19.19
C ALA A 84 -1.50 1.14 -19.10
N ASN A 85 -1.96 -0.11 -19.04
CA ASN A 85 -1.11 -1.31 -18.99
C ASN A 85 -0.02 -1.27 -17.90
N LEU A 86 -0.30 -0.61 -16.77
CA LEU A 86 0.74 -0.32 -15.76
C LEU A 86 1.24 -1.56 -15.00
N ARG A 87 0.54 -2.69 -15.15
CA ARG A 87 0.97 -3.98 -14.59
C ARG A 87 2.32 -4.43 -15.12
N TYR A 88 2.65 -4.13 -16.38
CA TYR A 88 3.91 -4.58 -16.99
C TYR A 88 5.13 -3.87 -16.45
N ILE A 89 4.97 -2.61 -16.03
CA ILE A 89 6.03 -1.81 -15.41
C ILE A 89 5.87 -1.76 -13.88
N ASN A 90 5.06 -2.66 -13.32
CA ASN A 90 4.73 -2.76 -11.90
C ASN A 90 4.39 -1.40 -11.24
N THR A 91 3.68 -0.51 -11.93
CA THR A 91 3.27 0.77 -11.35
C THR A 91 1.81 0.67 -10.93
N GLY A 92 1.55 0.65 -9.63
CA GLY A 92 0.21 0.40 -9.14
C GLY A 92 -0.04 0.96 -7.76
N THR A 93 -1.05 0.39 -7.12
CA THR A 93 -1.56 0.85 -5.84
C THR A 93 -1.96 -0.34 -4.98
N ARG A 94 -1.74 -0.28 -3.66
CA ARG A 94 -2.20 -1.32 -2.74
C ARG A 94 -3.53 -0.89 -2.13
N ILE A 95 -4.62 -1.46 -2.62
CA ILE A 95 -5.97 -1.15 -2.14
C ILE A 95 -6.64 -2.31 -1.41
N ASP A 96 -6.04 -3.50 -1.47
CA ASP A 96 -6.53 -4.70 -0.78
C ASP A 96 -5.70 -4.92 0.48
N TYR A 97 -6.37 -4.89 1.64
CA TYR A 97 -5.75 -4.98 2.95
C TYR A 97 -6.35 -6.14 3.74
N VAL A 98 -5.51 -6.81 4.52
CA VAL A 98 -5.95 -7.69 5.60
C VAL A 98 -5.61 -6.97 6.91
N ILE A 99 -6.65 -6.56 7.63
CA ILE A 99 -6.54 -5.85 8.90
C ILE A 99 -7.18 -6.72 9.98
N CYS A 100 -6.48 -6.92 11.09
CA CYS A 100 -7.02 -7.63 12.26
C CYS A 100 -6.73 -6.83 13.53
N ASP A 101 -7.38 -7.16 14.64
CA ASP A 101 -7.03 -6.58 15.92
C ASP A 101 -5.63 -7.06 16.37
N ARG A 102 -5.07 -6.35 17.33
CA ARG A 102 -3.70 -6.57 17.81
C ARG A 102 -3.52 -7.94 18.47
N GLU A 103 -4.50 -8.42 19.23
CA GLU A 103 -4.44 -9.70 19.93
C GLU A 103 -4.45 -10.85 18.92
N THR A 104 -5.39 -10.82 17.97
CA THR A 104 -5.43 -11.77 16.85
C THR A 104 -4.11 -11.77 16.06
N PHE A 105 -3.52 -10.60 15.79
CA PHE A 105 -2.23 -10.52 15.11
C PHE A 105 -1.11 -11.19 15.91
N GLN A 106 -1.05 -10.97 17.22
CA GLN A 106 0.02 -11.51 18.06
C GLN A 106 -0.13 -13.02 18.27
N ASP A 107 -1.35 -13.50 18.45
CA ASP A 107 -1.63 -14.87 18.85
C ASP A 107 -1.81 -15.83 17.67
N CYS A 108 -2.31 -15.33 16.53
CA CYS A 108 -2.67 -16.18 15.39
C CYS A 108 -1.70 -16.09 14.20
N LEU A 109 -0.76 -15.14 14.20
CA LEU A 109 0.15 -14.97 13.08
C LEU A 109 1.26 -16.04 13.10
N VAL A 110 1.17 -17.00 12.18
CA VAL A 110 2.23 -17.96 11.93
C VAL A 110 3.15 -17.45 10.83
N ARG A 111 4.38 -17.07 11.21
CA ARG A 111 5.45 -16.77 10.24
C ARG A 111 6.11 -18.08 9.83
N CYS A 112 5.77 -18.57 8.64
CA CYS A 112 6.51 -19.69 8.03
C CYS A 112 7.65 -19.11 7.18
N PRO A 113 8.93 -19.30 7.54
CA PRO A 113 10.02 -18.91 6.67
C PRO A 113 9.86 -19.59 5.32
N SER A 114 10.07 -18.87 4.23
CA SER A 114 9.97 -19.47 2.88
C SER A 114 10.92 -20.67 2.73
N SER A 115 12.03 -20.68 3.47
CA SER A 115 12.98 -21.81 3.55
C SER A 115 12.40 -23.09 4.17
N CYS A 116 11.30 -23.00 4.90
CA CYS A 116 10.58 -24.13 5.48
C CYS A 116 9.52 -24.71 4.54
N LEU A 117 9.21 -24.02 3.44
CA LEU A 117 8.29 -24.51 2.41
C LEU A 117 9.02 -25.45 1.43
N ALA A 118 8.32 -26.44 0.90
CA ALA A 118 8.88 -27.33 -0.12
C ALA A 118 9.33 -26.52 -1.36
N GLY A 119 10.62 -26.59 -1.70
CA GLY A 119 11.22 -25.80 -2.79
C GLY A 119 11.71 -24.41 -2.37
N GLY A 120 11.57 -24.04 -1.10
CA GLY A 120 12.09 -22.81 -0.53
C GLY A 120 13.61 -22.75 -0.56
N ARG A 121 14.17 -21.61 -0.96
CA ARG A 121 15.61 -21.32 -0.84
C ARG A 121 15.83 -20.31 0.27
N LEU A 122 16.90 -20.50 1.05
CA LEU A 122 17.37 -19.48 1.98
C LEU A 122 17.77 -18.22 1.19
N PRO A 123 17.50 -17.01 1.70
CA PRO A 123 18.05 -15.79 1.13
C PRO A 123 19.58 -15.91 1.09
N ALA A 124 20.19 -15.53 -0.04
CA ALA A 124 21.64 -15.68 -0.27
C ALA A 124 22.50 -15.03 0.83
N ALA A 125 21.98 -14.02 1.55
CA ALA A 125 22.64 -13.34 2.65
C ALA A 125 22.81 -14.17 3.94
N VAL A 126 22.09 -15.30 4.09
CA VAL A 126 22.15 -16.17 5.30
C VAL A 126 22.98 -17.44 5.05
N ALA A 127 23.48 -17.62 3.82
CA ALA A 127 24.47 -18.66 3.55
C ALA A 127 25.81 -18.23 4.16
N GLY A 128 26.01 -18.54 5.44
CA GLY A 128 27.33 -18.45 6.06
C GLY A 128 28.40 -19.18 5.23
N PRO A 129 29.67 -18.81 5.35
CA PRO A 129 30.74 -19.40 4.54
C PRO A 129 30.69 -20.93 4.68
N ALA A 130 30.64 -21.61 3.53
CA ALA A 130 30.65 -23.05 3.45
C ALA A 130 31.83 -23.58 4.28
N ALA A 131 31.54 -24.40 5.29
CA ALA A 131 32.56 -25.06 6.10
C ALA A 131 33.46 -25.87 5.15
N THR A 132 34.73 -25.48 5.09
CA THR A 132 35.76 -26.18 4.32
C THR A 132 35.87 -27.60 4.87
N PRO A 133 35.78 -28.65 4.02
CA PRO A 133 36.01 -30.00 4.50
C PRO A 133 37.47 -30.14 4.94
N SER A 134 37.68 -30.52 6.19
CA SER A 134 38.99 -30.87 6.72
C SER A 134 39.51 -32.11 5.99
N SER A 135 40.62 -31.92 5.28
CA SER A 135 41.48 -32.96 4.70
C SER A 135 42.15 -33.81 5.77
#